data_AF-A0A316WLQ6-F1
#
_entry.id   AF-A0A316WLQ6-F1
#
_cell.length_a   1.000
_cell.length_b   1.000
_cell.length_c   1.000
_cell.angle_alpha   90.00
_cell.angle_beta   90.00
_cell.angle_gamma   90.00
#
_symmetry.space_group_name_H-M   'P 1'
#
loop_
_entity.id
_entity.type
_entity.pdbx_description
1 polymer ?
#
loop_
_entity_poly.entity_id
_entity_poly.type
_entity_poly.pdbx_seq_one_letter_code
_entity_poly.pdbx_strand_id
1 'polypeptide(L)' 'MDFKITIIQLLREGYQMKDIPEKLKQQNIYPNSLSSVEKYINRLKFDFKANTLFHLACLLYQIQETDIDKVEALL' A
#
# COMPACT_ATOMS: atom_id res chain seq x y z
N MET A 1 -11.15 -8.46 -3.96
CA MET A 1 -9.73 -8.06 -3.97
C MET A 1 -9.46 -7.35 -2.66
N ASP A 2 -8.35 -7.66 -2.00
CA ASP A 2 -8.07 -7.18 -0.64
C ASP A 2 -7.57 -5.73 -0.64
N PHE A 3 -8.04 -4.92 0.32
CA PHE A 3 -7.68 -3.50 0.45
C PHE A 3 -6.17 -3.28 0.57
N LYS A 4 -5.49 -4.06 1.41
CA LYS A 4 -4.06 -3.91 1.69
C LYS A 4 -3.21 -4.31 0.51
N ILE A 5 -3.54 -5.46 -0.09
CA ILE A 5 -2.85 -5.97 -1.30
C ILE A 5 -2.95 -4.94 -2.43
N THR A 6 -4.15 -4.38 -2.62
CA THR A 6 -4.38 -3.37 -3.66
C THR A 6 -3.56 -2.11 -3.42
N ILE A 7 -3.46 -1.63 -2.17
CA ILE A 7 -2.60 -0.49 -1.86
C ILE A 7 -1.15 -0.77 -2.20
N ILE A 8 -0.62 -1.95 -1.82
CA ILE A 8 0.77 -2.32 -2.12
C ILE A 8 1.02 -2.35 -3.64
N GLN A 9 0.09 -2.92 -4.41
CA GLN A 9 0.16 -2.96 -5.87
C GLN A 9 0.17 -1.56 -6.48
N LEU A 10 -0.76 -0.69 -6.08
CA LEU A 10 -0.82 0.68 -6.58
C LEU A 10 0.44 1.48 -6.22
N LEU A 11 1.03 1.26 -5.05
CA LEU A 11 2.31 1.88 -4.69
C LEU A 11 3.46 1.38 -5.57
N ARG A 12 3.51 0.08 -5.89
CA ARG A 12 4.51 -0.50 -6.82
C ARG A 12 4.35 0.02 -8.25
N GLU A 13 3.12 0.32 -8.65
CA GLU A 13 2.80 0.96 -9.94
C GLU A 13 3.09 2.47 -9.97
N GLY A 14 3.49 3.07 -8.85
CA GLY A 14 3.90 4.48 -8.77
C GLY A 14 2.77 5.47 -8.48
N TYR A 15 1.58 5.00 -8.08
CA TYR A 15 0.47 5.88 -7.71
C TYR A 15 0.80 6.71 -6.47
N GLN A 16 0.37 7.97 -6.49
CA GLN A 16 0.46 8.82 -5.30
C GLN A 16 -0.67 8.49 -4.32
N MET A 17 -0.39 8.65 -3.04
CA MET A 17 -1.35 8.40 -1.94
C MET A 17 -2.71 9.08 -2.14
N LYS A 18 -2.73 10.30 -2.68
CA LYS A 18 -3.96 11.08 -2.93
C LYS A 18 -4.85 10.49 -4.03
N ASP A 19 -4.30 9.68 -4.92
CA ASP A 19 -4.99 9.13 -6.10
C ASP A 19 -5.54 7.71 -5.84
N ILE A 20 -5.00 7.01 -4.84
CA ILE A 20 -5.40 5.65 -4.46
C ILE A 20 -6.88 5.53 -4.05
N PRO A 21 -7.49 6.46 -3.29
CA PRO A 21 -8.92 6.39 -2.92
C PRO A 21 -9.85 6.22 -4.12
N GLU A 22 -9.58 6.96 -5.19
CA GLU A 22 -10.38 6.91 -6.42
C GLU A 22 -10.22 5.57 -7.14
N LYS A 23 -9.02 4.98 -7.13
CA LYS A 23 -8.78 3.63 -7.68
C LYS A 23 -9.51 2.54 -6.90
N LEU A 24 -9.47 2.61 -5.56
CA LEU A 24 -10.21 1.68 -4.71
C LEU A 24 -11.72 1.77 -4.96
N LYS A 25 -12.25 2.99 -5.11
CA LYS A 25 -13.66 3.24 -5.43
C LYS A 25 -14.05 2.65 -6.78
N GLN A 26 -13.24 2.87 -7.83
CA GLN A 26 -13.47 2.31 -9.17
C GLN A 26 -13.49 0.77 -9.16
N GLN A 27 -12.74 0.14 -8.26
CA GLN A 27 -12.68 -1.30 -8.09
C GLN A 27 -13.68 -1.86 -7.05
N ASN A 28 -14.56 -1.01 -6.48
CA ASN A 28 -15.49 -1.37 -5.41
C ASN A 28 -14.81 -1.97 -4.16
N ILE A 29 -13.59 -1.52 -3.84
CA ILE A 29 -12.82 -1.94 -2.67
C ILE A 29 -13.04 -0.93 -1.54
N TYR A 30 -13.24 -1.43 -0.33
CA TYR A 30 -13.48 -0.64 0.87
C TYR A 30 -12.52 -1.03 2.00
N PRO A 31 -12.12 -0.08 2.87
CA PRO A 31 -12.45 1.35 2.83
C PRO A 31 -11.74 2.09 1.67
N ASN A 32 -12.32 3.19 1.18
CA ASN A 32 -11.77 3.98 0.08
C ASN A 32 -11.76 5.49 0.37
N SER A 33 -11.74 5.86 1.65
CA SER A 33 -11.50 7.25 2.04
C SER A 33 -10.01 7.55 2.03
N LEU A 34 -9.65 8.82 1.78
CA LEU A 34 -8.26 9.29 1.85
C LEU A 34 -7.64 8.98 3.22
N SER A 35 -8.37 9.25 4.32
CA SER A 35 -7.87 9.05 5.67
C SER A 35 -7.59 7.58 6.00
N SER A 36 -8.39 6.64 5.49
CA SER A 36 -8.13 5.20 5.66
C SER A 36 -6.88 4.76 4.90
N VAL A 37 -6.69 5.26 3.68
CA VAL A 37 -5.50 4.99 2.86
C VAL A 37 -4.26 5.58 3.53
N GLU A 38 -4.30 6.83 3.97
CA GLU A 38 -3.21 7.52 4.67
C GLU A 38 -2.79 6.78 5.94
N LYS A 39 -3.75 6.37 6.77
CA LYS A 39 -3.46 5.60 7.99
C LYS A 39 -2.72 4.31 7.68
N TYR A 40 -3.16 3.55 6.67
CA TYR A 40 -2.52 2.30 6.31
C TYR A 40 -1.11 2.51 5.73
N ILE A 41 -0.94 3.46 4.83
CA ILE A 41 0.37 3.78 4.24
C ILE A 41 1.35 4.30 5.31
N ASN A 42 0.88 5.13 6.25
CA ASN A 42 1.72 5.60 7.35
C ASN A 42 2.13 4.47 8.29
N ARG A 43 1.25 3.49 8.53
CA ARG A 43 1.60 2.26 9.24
C ARG A 43 2.68 1.48 8.48
N LEU A 44 2.51 1.23 7.19
CA LEU A 44 3.53 0.57 6.36
C LEU A 44 4.88 1.31 6.41
N LYS A 45 4.87 2.64 6.33
CA LYS A 45 6.10 3.43 6.47
C LYS A 45 6.79 3.18 7.82
N PHE A 46 6.03 3.14 8.91
CA PHE A 46 6.58 2.87 10.23
C PHE A 46 7.17 1.45 10.31
N ASP A 47 6.41 0.45 9.88
CA ASP A 47 6.79 -0.95 9.98
C ASP A 47 8.03 -1.28 9.13
N PHE A 48 8.11 -0.72 7.92
CA PHE A 48 9.25 -0.87 7.01
C PHE A 48 10.37 0.16 7.26
N LYS A 49 10.25 1.02 8.29
CA LYS A 49 11.20 2.10 8.61
C LYS A 49 11.49 3.00 7.40
N ALA A 50 10.48 3.26 6.59
CA ALA A 50 10.57 4.07 5.38
C ALA A 50 10.31 5.55 5.65
N ASN A 51 11.29 6.39 5.33
CA ASN A 51 11.19 7.85 5.50
C ASN A 51 10.20 8.51 4.52
N THR A 52 10.08 8.00 3.29
CA THR A 52 9.24 8.55 2.23
C THR A 52 8.40 7.46 1.57
N LEU A 53 7.36 7.87 0.83
CA LEU A 53 6.55 6.92 0.04
C LEU A 53 7.38 6.22 -1.03
N PHE A 54 8.31 6.96 -1.65
CA PHE A 54 9.26 6.39 -2.62
C PHE A 54 10.17 5.34 -1.97
N HIS A 55 10.73 5.64 -0.79
CA HIS A 55 11.54 4.67 -0.05
C HIS A 55 10.73 3.42 0.31
N LEU A 56 9.47 3.59 0.74
CA LEU A 56 8.57 2.47 0.98
C LEU A 56 8.34 1.65 -0.29
N ALA A 57 8.05 2.28 -1.43
CA ALA A 57 7.84 1.60 -2.70
C ALA A 57 9.08 0.80 -3.14
N CYS A 58 10.30 1.36 -2.99
CA CYS A 58 11.54 0.63 -3.26
C CYS A 58 11.70 -0.61 -2.38
N LEU A 59 11.43 -0.50 -1.07
CA LEU A 59 11.48 -1.64 -0.16
C LEU A 59 10.45 -2.71 -0.53
N LEU A 60 9.23 -2.31 -0.86
CA LEU A 60 8.16 -3.22 -1.29
C LEU A 60 8.47 -3.90 -2.63
N TYR A 61 9.15 -3.22 -3.56
CA TYR A 61 9.54 -3.79 -4.85
C TYR A 61 10.62 -4.88 -4.72
N GLN A 62 11.46 -4.80 -3.68
CA GLN A 62 12.48 -5.83 -3.40
C GLN A 62 11.88 -7.12 -2.83
N ILE A 63 10.62 -7.10 -2.39
CA ILE A 63 9.88 -8.26 -1.89
C ILE A 63 9.27 -8.97 -3.09
N GLN A 64 9.65 -10.23 -3.32
CA GLN A 64 9.15 -11.05 -4.44
C GLN A 64 7.62 -11.18 -4.35
N GLU A 65 6.92 -11.25 -5.51
CA GLU A 65 5.45 -11.32 -5.58
C GLU A 65 4.82 -12.48 -4.82
N THR A 66 5.57 -13.56 -4.62
CA THR A 66 5.18 -14.73 -3.82
C THR A 66 5.17 -14.51 -2.31
N ASP A 67 5.58 -13.33 -1.83
CA ASP A 67 5.68 -12.99 -0.40
C ASP A 67 4.71 -11.90 0.06
N ILE A 68 3.73 -11.49 -0.76
CA ILE A 68 2.72 -10.51 -0.33
C ILE A 68 1.94 -11.04 0.90
N ASP A 69 1.66 -12.34 0.96
CA ASP A 69 1.07 -12.99 2.14
C ASP A 69 2.01 -12.97 3.37
N LYS A 70 3.33 -12.91 3.15
CA LYS A 70 4.32 -12.75 4.23
C LYS A 70 4.44 -11.31 4.71
N VAL A 71 4.15 -10.32 3.87
CA VAL A 71 4.05 -8.92 4.32
C VAL A 71 2.97 -8.79 5.38
N GLU A 72 1.85 -9.50 5.27
CA GLU A 72 0.87 -9.54 6.37
C GLU A 72 1.38 -10.29 7.61
N ALA A 73 2.21 -11.33 7.45
CA ALA A 73 2.77 -12.09 8.56
C ALA A 73 3.95 -11.40 9.27
N LEU A 74 4.55 -10.38 8.64
CA LEU A 74 5.65 -9.55 9.19
C LEU A 74 5.14 -8.31 9.94
N LEU A 75 3.82 -8.09 10.01
CA LEU A 75 3.12 -6.93 10.56
C LEU A 75 2.15 -7.28 11.69
#